data_AF-A0A498NQZ3-F1
#
_entry.id   AF-A0A498NQZ3-F1
#
_cell.length_a   1.000
_cell.length_b   1.000
_cell.length_c   1.000
_cell.angle_alpha   90.00
_cell.angle_beta   90.00
_cell.angle_gamma   90.00
#
_symmetry.space_group_name_H-M   'P 1'
#
loop_
_entity.id
_entity.type
_entity.pdbx_description
1 polymer ?
#
loop_
_entity_poly.entity_id
_entity_poly.type
_entity_poly.pdbx_seq_one_letter_code
_entity_poly.pdbx_strand_id
1 'polypeptide(L)'
;MIPKAGHKELSFSPREWNLLKELVDTLKPFGEATDLTQGEKVITISAVVPSVLSLNHHLEKLKPQVRFLSGLVRSLQTSLKKRFLGIFINVKMAQSQEGITALFSDTIYLKAAALDPAFALLWVERHVLVSRDIKAEVAQRVNELILQDAAETEPPVPLPDEEEQEDIGEGGLKKNAMTKTVNQKDIKMVHGS
;
A
#
# COMPACT_ATOMS: atom_id res chain seq x y z
N MET A 1 40.17 -7.14 -57.08
CA MET A 1 39.92 -7.75 -55.76
C MET A 1 39.67 -6.63 -54.77
N ILE A 2 38.42 -6.44 -54.33
CA ILE A 2 38.08 -5.49 -53.27
C ILE A 2 38.38 -6.21 -51.94
N PRO A 3 39.21 -5.67 -51.04
CA PRO A 3 39.40 -6.29 -49.74
C PRO A 3 38.06 -6.23 -49.00
N LYS A 4 37.52 -7.40 -48.65
CA LYS A 4 36.45 -7.52 -47.65
C LYS A 4 37.02 -7.08 -46.30
N ALA A 5 37.05 -5.77 -46.05
CA ALA A 5 37.20 -5.22 -44.71
C ALA A 5 35.88 -5.48 -43.96
N GLY A 6 35.64 -6.75 -43.62
CA GLY A 6 34.49 -7.17 -42.85
C GLY A 6 34.62 -6.64 -41.43
N HIS A 7 33.79 -5.65 -41.09
CA HIS A 7 33.22 -5.34 -39.78
C HIS A 7 34.02 -5.76 -38.52
N LYS A 8 35.32 -5.42 -38.41
CA LYS A 8 36.05 -5.56 -37.14
C LYS A 8 35.69 -4.48 -36.11
N GLU A 9 34.94 -3.45 -36.53
CA GLU A 9 34.55 -2.29 -35.70
C GLU A 9 33.12 -2.38 -35.13
N LEU A 10 32.44 -3.53 -35.21
CA LEU A 10 31.06 -3.69 -34.69
C LEU A 10 30.95 -4.50 -33.39
N SER A 11 32.07 -4.87 -32.76
CA SER A 11 32.06 -5.61 -31.48
C SER A 11 32.45 -4.71 -30.32
N PHE A 12 31.68 -4.75 -29.24
CA PHE A 12 32.06 -4.10 -27.99
C PHE A 12 33.39 -4.65 -27.46
N SER A 13 34.26 -3.75 -27.01
CA SER A 13 35.40 -4.11 -26.17
C SER A 13 34.93 -4.73 -24.84
N PRO A 14 35.77 -5.51 -24.14
CA PRO A 14 35.43 -6.04 -22.82
C PRO A 14 34.99 -4.96 -21.82
N ARG A 15 35.58 -3.76 -21.92
CA ARG A 15 35.22 -2.60 -21.08
C ARG A 15 33.82 -2.10 -21.40
N GLU A 16 33.50 -1.87 -22.67
CA GLU A 16 32.18 -1.39 -23.09
C GLU A 16 31.10 -2.42 -22.76
N TRP A 17 31.40 -3.71 -22.93
CA TRP A 17 30.49 -4.78 -22.56
C TRP A 17 30.20 -4.80 -21.05
N ASN A 18 31.23 -4.63 -20.20
CA ASN A 18 31.02 -4.57 -18.75
C ASN A 18 30.30 -3.29 -18.31
N LEU A 19 30.54 -2.16 -18.97
CA LEU A 19 29.76 -0.93 -18.75
C LEU A 19 28.29 -1.14 -19.12
N LEU A 20 28.00 -1.79 -20.25
CA LEU A 20 26.64 -2.10 -20.68
C LEU A 20 25.94 -3.04 -19.69
N LYS A 21 26.64 -4.04 -19.15
CA LYS A 21 26.11 -4.90 -18.08
C LYS A 21 25.74 -4.10 -16.84
N GLU A 22 26.65 -3.26 -16.33
CA GLU A 22 26.36 -2.39 -15.18
C GLU A 22 25.16 -1.48 -15.45
N LEU A 23 25.02 -0.98 -16.68
CA LEU A 23 23.90 -0.13 -17.07
C LEU A 23 22.57 -0.91 -17.02
N VAL A 24 22.53 -2.10 -17.61
CA VAL A 24 21.35 -2.97 -17.61
C VAL A 24 20.98 -3.37 -16.18
N ASP A 25 21.95 -3.80 -15.38
CA ASP A 25 21.73 -4.20 -13.99
C ASP A 25 21.23 -3.02 -13.14
N THR A 26 21.70 -1.80 -13.42
CA THR A 26 21.24 -0.58 -12.74
C THR A 26 19.81 -0.21 -13.13
N LEU A 27 19.48 -0.25 -14.42
CA LEU A 27 18.22 0.28 -14.96
C LEU A 27 17.09 -0.74 -15.01
N LYS A 28 17.37 -2.05 -15.00
CA LYS A 28 16.33 -3.08 -15.12
C LYS A 28 15.22 -2.95 -14.05
N PRO A 29 15.52 -2.76 -12.75
CA PRO A 29 14.47 -2.56 -11.76
C PRO A 29 13.65 -1.27 -11.94
N PHE A 30 14.24 -0.24 -12.57
CA PHE A 30 13.50 0.97 -12.94
C PHE A 30 12.52 0.68 -14.09
N GLY A 31 12.92 -0.13 -15.06
CA GLY A 31 12.02 -0.62 -16.11
C GLY A 31 10.86 -1.41 -15.52
N GLU A 32 11.14 -2.39 -14.66
CA GLU A 32 10.12 -3.20 -13.98
C GLU A 32 9.14 -2.36 -13.14
N ALA A 33 9.65 -1.38 -12.38
CA ALA A 33 8.82 -0.45 -11.62
C ALA A 33 7.98 0.47 -12.53
N THR A 34 8.53 0.84 -13.69
CA THR A 34 7.82 1.66 -14.69
C THR A 34 6.68 0.86 -15.31
N ASP A 35 6.95 -0.37 -15.76
CA ASP A 35 5.95 -1.28 -16.33
C ASP A 35 4.81 -1.56 -15.34
N LEU A 36 5.16 -1.77 -14.06
CA LEU A 36 4.18 -2.00 -12.99
C LEU A 36 3.27 -0.77 -12.76
N THR A 37 3.81 0.44 -12.89
CA THR A 37 3.09 1.70 -12.57
C THR A 37 2.45 2.37 -13.77
N GLN A 38 2.80 1.95 -14.99
CA GLN A 38 2.21 2.45 -16.25
C GLN A 38 1.02 1.61 -16.76
N GLY A 39 0.67 0.51 -16.08
CA GLY A 39 -0.34 -0.43 -16.55
C GLY A 39 -1.74 0.16 -16.74
N GLU A 40 -2.34 -0.07 -17.92
CA GLU A 40 -3.66 0.46 -18.33
C GLU A 40 -4.87 -0.12 -17.56
N LYS A 41 -4.69 -1.20 -16.78
CA LYS A 41 -5.81 -1.90 -16.11
C LYS A 41 -5.78 -1.94 -14.58
N VAL A 42 -4.65 -1.65 -13.94
CA VAL A 42 -4.49 -1.72 -12.47
C VAL A 42 -3.51 -0.62 -12.03
N ILE A 43 -3.99 0.63 -11.98
CA ILE A 43 -3.23 1.75 -11.40
C ILE A 43 -3.40 1.65 -9.89
N THR A 44 -2.46 1.03 -9.19
CA THR A 44 -2.55 0.96 -7.73
C THR A 44 -1.46 1.80 -7.09
N ILE A 45 -1.92 2.77 -6.31
CA ILE A 45 -1.11 3.54 -5.36
C ILE A 45 -0.33 2.62 -4.40
N SER A 46 -0.76 1.36 -4.23
CA SER A 46 -0.11 0.32 -3.44
C SER A 46 1.29 -0.06 -3.93
N ALA A 47 1.58 0.07 -5.23
CA ALA A 47 2.88 -0.27 -5.80
C ALA A 47 3.96 0.79 -5.50
N VAL A 48 3.56 2.03 -5.19
CA VAL A 48 4.48 3.17 -5.06
C VAL A 48 5.55 2.93 -3.98
N VAL A 49 5.14 2.57 -2.76
CA VAL A 49 6.07 2.38 -1.63
C VAL A 49 6.99 1.18 -1.86
N PRO A 50 6.49 -0.03 -2.22
CA PRO A 50 7.33 -1.16 -2.55
C PRO A 50 8.35 -0.86 -3.66
N SER A 51 7.93 -0.20 -4.75
CA SER A 51 8.82 0.14 -5.86
C SER A 51 9.90 1.12 -5.44
N VAL A 52 9.55 2.23 -4.79
CA VAL A 52 10.53 3.26 -4.38
C VAL A 52 11.57 2.68 -3.41
N LEU A 53 11.13 1.92 -2.41
CA LEU A 53 12.05 1.35 -1.42
C LEU A 53 12.93 0.25 -2.04
N SER A 54 12.35 -0.60 -2.90
CA SER A 54 13.10 -1.63 -3.63
C SER A 54 14.19 -1.03 -4.52
N LEU A 55 13.85 0.03 -5.29
CA LEU A 55 14.81 0.76 -6.11
C LEU A 55 15.95 1.35 -5.27
N ASN A 56 15.62 1.96 -4.13
CA ASN A 56 16.64 2.50 -3.24
C ASN A 56 17.55 1.40 -2.66
N HIS A 57 16.97 0.28 -2.24
CA HIS A 57 17.70 -0.87 -1.73
C HIS A 57 18.63 -1.44 -2.81
N HIS A 58 18.14 -1.61 -4.04
CA HIS A 58 18.91 -2.07 -5.18
C HIS A 58 20.13 -1.18 -5.43
N LEU A 59 19.92 0.14 -5.50
CA LEU A 59 21.02 1.10 -5.68
C LEU A 59 22.02 1.06 -4.53
N GLU A 60 21.57 0.93 -3.28
CA GLU A 60 22.47 0.80 -2.12
C GLU A 60 23.33 -0.46 -2.22
N LYS A 61 22.74 -1.59 -2.61
CA LYS A 61 23.43 -2.87 -2.82
C LYS A 61 24.41 -2.81 -3.99
N LEU A 62 24.11 -2.05 -5.04
CA LEU A 62 24.97 -1.92 -6.22
C LEU A 62 26.20 -1.04 -6.00
N LYS A 63 26.13 -0.03 -5.11
CA LYS A 63 27.25 0.90 -4.84
C LYS A 63 28.63 0.25 -4.70
N PRO A 64 28.82 -0.81 -3.89
CA PRO A 64 30.14 -1.44 -3.74
C PRO A 64 30.52 -2.35 -4.92
N GLN A 65 29.59 -2.68 -5.82
CA GLN A 65 29.79 -3.65 -6.90
C GLN A 65 30.15 -2.97 -8.22
N VAL A 66 29.60 -1.79 -8.49
CA VAL A 66 29.81 -1.05 -9.74
C VAL A 66 31.21 -0.47 -9.82
N ARG A 67 31.87 -0.66 -10.97
CA ARG A 67 33.22 -0.17 -11.26
C ARG A 67 33.19 1.06 -12.16
N PHE A 68 32.27 1.10 -13.11
CA PHE A 68 32.23 2.13 -14.15
C PHE A 68 31.13 3.17 -13.90
N LEU A 69 29.98 2.75 -13.36
CA LEU A 69 28.77 3.59 -13.24
C LEU A 69 28.49 4.10 -11.83
N SER A 70 29.51 4.24 -10.98
CA SER A 70 29.35 4.72 -9.60
C SER A 70 28.69 6.10 -9.50
N GLY A 71 29.03 7.01 -10.42
CA GLY A 71 28.39 8.33 -10.53
C GLY A 71 26.91 8.23 -10.85
N LEU A 72 26.53 7.41 -11.83
CA LEU A 72 25.13 7.20 -12.22
C LEU A 72 24.31 6.61 -11.07
N VAL A 73 24.80 5.56 -10.41
CA VAL A 73 24.13 4.91 -9.28
C VAL A 73 23.87 5.92 -8.16
N ARG A 74 24.87 6.74 -7.81
CA ARG A 74 24.72 7.79 -6.78
C ARG A 74 23.70 8.85 -7.20
N SER A 75 23.79 9.35 -8.43
CA SER A 75 22.86 10.37 -8.95
C SER A 75 21.41 9.86 -9.01
N LEU A 76 21.19 8.62 -9.45
CA LEU A 76 19.88 7.99 -9.43
C LEU A 76 19.33 7.88 -8.00
N GLN A 77 20.15 7.43 -7.05
CA GLN A 77 19.70 7.29 -5.67
C GLN A 77 19.39 8.64 -5.02
N THR A 78 20.23 9.65 -5.26
CA THR A 78 19.98 11.02 -4.78
C THR A 78 18.69 11.57 -5.38
N SER A 79 18.46 11.39 -6.68
CA SER A 79 17.23 11.85 -7.34
C SER A 79 15.98 11.14 -6.78
N LEU A 80 16.06 9.82 -6.58
CA LEU A 80 15.00 9.01 -5.99
C LEU A 80 14.67 9.47 -4.56
N LYS A 81 15.68 9.60 -3.70
CA LYS A 81 15.50 10.08 -2.31
C LYS A 81 14.94 11.48 -2.24
N LYS A 82 15.37 12.38 -3.13
CA LYS A 82 14.86 13.76 -3.18
C LYS A 82 13.39 13.79 -3.60
N ARG A 83 13.02 13.05 -4.64
CA ARG A 83 11.65 13.06 -5.19
C ARG A 83 10.64 12.41 -4.25
N PHE A 84 11.02 11.33 -3.58
CA PHE A 84 10.15 10.54 -2.70
C PHE A 84 10.49 10.71 -1.22
N LEU A 85 11.01 11.89 -0.85
CA LEU A 85 11.49 12.16 0.50
C LEU A 85 10.44 11.85 1.59
N GLY A 86 9.16 12.13 1.32
CA GLY A 86 8.08 11.85 2.26
C GLY A 86 7.95 10.36 2.62
N ILE A 87 8.15 9.46 1.64
CA ILE A 87 8.17 8.01 1.89
C ILE A 87 9.33 7.66 2.81
N PHE A 88 10.54 8.17 2.54
CA PHE A 88 11.72 7.88 3.36
C PHE A 88 11.60 8.43 4.79
N ILE A 89 10.95 9.58 4.98
CA ILE A 89 10.64 10.12 6.32
C ILE A 89 9.66 9.20 7.05
N ASN A 90 8.59 8.79 6.38
CA ASN A 90 7.54 7.95 6.95
C ASN A 90 8.05 6.60 7.46
N VAL A 91 9.07 6.03 6.78
CA VAL A 91 9.71 4.75 7.15
C VAL A 91 10.99 4.94 7.97
N LYS A 92 11.23 6.14 8.52
CA LYS A 92 12.36 6.48 9.40
C LYS A 92 13.75 6.29 8.76
N MET A 93 13.85 6.45 7.44
CA MET A 93 15.10 6.43 6.67
C MET A 93 15.66 7.83 6.38
N ALA A 94 14.87 8.88 6.64
CA ALA A 94 15.28 10.28 6.49
C ALA A 94 14.66 11.14 7.60
N GLN A 95 15.22 12.32 7.83
CA GLN A 95 14.70 13.30 8.77
C GLN A 95 13.78 14.30 8.06
N SER A 96 12.74 14.74 8.75
CA SER A 96 11.91 15.86 8.30
C SER A 96 12.65 17.17 8.52
N GLN A 97 12.54 18.10 7.57
CA GLN A 97 12.93 19.49 7.79
C GLN A 97 11.69 20.27 8.22
N GLU A 98 11.82 21.11 9.24
CA GLU A 98 10.70 21.92 9.73
C GLU A 98 10.21 22.88 8.65
N GLY A 99 8.89 22.99 8.49
CA GLY A 99 8.25 23.96 7.59
C GLY A 99 8.13 23.54 6.11
N ILE A 100 8.60 22.36 5.71
CA ILE A 100 8.46 21.87 4.32
C ILE A 100 7.72 20.53 4.30
N THR A 101 6.54 20.51 3.69
CA THR A 101 5.84 19.25 3.38
C THR A 101 6.57 18.55 2.24
N ALA A 102 7.20 17.41 2.54
CA ALA A 102 7.87 16.61 1.53
C ALA A 102 6.87 15.98 0.55
N LEU A 103 7.24 15.89 -0.73
CA LEU A 103 6.45 15.15 -1.72
C LEU A 103 6.33 13.67 -1.29
N PHE A 104 5.17 13.07 -1.57
CA PHE A 104 4.82 11.70 -1.19
C PHE A 104 4.86 11.43 0.33
N SER A 105 4.54 12.43 1.16
CA SER A 105 4.47 12.30 2.63
C SER A 105 3.14 11.74 3.14
N ASP A 106 2.10 11.73 2.31
CA ASP A 106 0.77 11.26 2.70
C ASP A 106 0.82 9.78 3.17
N THR A 107 0.13 9.46 4.26
CA THR A 107 0.09 8.10 4.81
C THR A 107 -0.71 7.14 3.95
N ILE A 108 -1.53 7.64 3.01
CA ILE A 108 -2.28 6.82 2.06
C ILE A 108 -1.39 5.86 1.27
N TYR A 109 -0.16 6.29 0.93
CA TYR A 109 0.79 5.44 0.22
C TYR A 109 1.20 4.21 1.05
N LEU A 110 1.33 4.36 2.38
CA LEU A 110 1.66 3.26 3.28
C LEU A 110 0.46 2.34 3.48
N LYS A 111 -0.72 2.92 3.72
CA LYS A 111 -1.98 2.19 3.91
C LYS A 111 -2.29 1.35 2.67
N ALA A 112 -2.24 1.96 1.49
CA ALA A 112 -2.49 1.25 0.23
C ALA A 112 -1.50 0.10 0.01
N ALA A 113 -0.20 0.31 0.26
CA ALA A 113 0.79 -0.75 0.12
C ALA A 113 0.56 -1.90 1.11
N ALA A 114 0.15 -1.60 2.34
CA ALA A 114 -0.11 -2.59 3.37
C ALA A 114 -1.43 -3.36 3.16
N LEU A 115 -2.44 -2.72 2.57
CA LEU A 115 -3.74 -3.32 2.28
C LEU A 115 -3.75 -4.16 0.99
N ASP A 116 -2.73 -4.03 0.15
CA ASP A 116 -2.56 -4.85 -1.05
C ASP A 116 -1.94 -6.22 -0.69
N PRO A 117 -2.66 -7.34 -0.90
CA PRO A 117 -2.15 -8.67 -0.56
C PRO A 117 -0.85 -9.07 -1.27
N ALA A 118 -0.53 -8.46 -2.42
CA ALA A 118 0.71 -8.73 -3.14
C ALA A 118 1.94 -8.21 -2.37
N PHE A 119 1.77 -7.17 -1.55
CA PHE A 119 2.86 -6.52 -0.81
C PHE A 119 2.74 -6.69 0.70
N ALA A 120 1.55 -6.50 1.26
CA ALA A 120 1.29 -6.45 2.70
C ALA A 120 2.37 -5.60 3.41
N LEU A 121 2.99 -6.10 4.48
CA LEU A 121 4.13 -5.45 5.14
C LEU A 121 5.49 -6.01 4.71
N LEU A 122 5.56 -6.84 3.66
CA LEU A 122 6.83 -7.45 3.21
C LEU A 122 7.84 -6.40 2.73
N TRP A 123 7.38 -5.25 2.25
CA TRP A 123 8.24 -4.14 1.85
C TRP A 123 8.97 -3.50 3.04
N VAL A 124 8.38 -3.53 4.24
CA VAL A 124 9.04 -3.07 5.48
C VAL A 124 10.24 -3.96 5.78
N GLU A 125 10.01 -5.28 5.77
CA GLU A 125 11.06 -6.23 6.10
C GLU A 125 12.17 -6.26 5.05
N ARG A 126 11.82 -6.27 3.77
CA ARG A 126 12.79 -6.47 2.69
C ARG A 126 13.54 -5.21 2.30
N HIS A 127 12.89 -4.05 2.29
CA HIS A 127 13.41 -2.87 1.59
C HIS A 127 13.69 -1.67 2.49
N VAL A 128 13.16 -1.62 3.72
CA VAL A 128 13.51 -0.56 4.67
C VAL A 128 14.89 -0.84 5.27
N LEU A 129 15.81 0.10 5.12
CA LEU A 129 17.22 -0.05 5.51
C LEU A 129 17.49 0.59 6.89
N VAL A 130 16.79 0.09 7.91
CA VAL A 130 16.92 0.51 9.32
C VAL A 130 17.02 -0.72 10.22
N SER A 131 17.30 -0.51 11.51
CA SER A 131 17.38 -1.62 12.49
C SER A 131 16.04 -2.35 12.63
N ARG A 132 16.09 -3.59 13.11
CA ARG A 132 14.91 -4.45 13.27
C ARG A 132 13.84 -3.82 14.16
N ASP A 133 14.25 -3.16 15.23
CA ASP A 133 13.33 -2.50 16.17
C ASP A 133 12.57 -1.37 15.48
N ILE A 134 13.28 -0.55 14.68
CA ILE A 134 12.68 0.53 13.90
C ILE A 134 11.74 -0.02 12.81
N LYS A 135 12.06 -1.17 12.19
CA LYS A 135 11.14 -1.84 11.26
C LYS A 135 9.84 -2.26 11.96
N ALA A 136 9.93 -2.82 13.17
CA ALA A 136 8.76 -3.20 13.95
C ALA A 136 7.89 -1.99 14.30
N GLU A 137 8.50 -0.87 14.69
CA GLU A 137 7.79 0.38 14.94
C GLU A 137 7.09 0.93 13.67
N VAL A 138 7.75 0.87 12.51
CA VAL A 138 7.14 1.29 11.23
C VAL A 138 5.94 0.39 10.89
N ALA A 139 6.10 -0.93 11.01
CA ALA A 139 5.02 -1.88 10.76
C ALA A 139 3.81 -1.64 11.70
N GLN A 140 4.08 -1.46 13.00
CA GLN A 140 3.05 -1.13 13.99
C GLN A 140 2.32 0.16 13.63
N ARG A 141 3.05 1.23 13.34
CA ARG A 141 2.48 2.53 12.95
C ARG A 141 1.56 2.42 11.73
N VAL A 142 1.95 1.63 10.73
CA VAL A 142 1.11 1.43 9.53
C VAL A 142 -0.19 0.72 9.88
N ASN A 143 -0.15 -0.30 10.75
CA ASN A 143 -1.36 -0.96 11.23
C ASN A 143 -2.27 -0.02 12.02
N GLU A 144 -1.71 0.80 12.91
CA GLU A 144 -2.46 1.79 13.68
C GLU A 144 -3.17 2.79 12.78
N LEU A 145 -2.48 3.29 11.74
CA LEU A 145 -3.07 4.19 10.74
C LEU A 145 -4.26 3.55 10.00
N ILE A 146 -4.18 2.26 9.69
CA ILE A 146 -5.29 1.54 9.04
C ILE A 146 -6.47 1.38 9.99
N LEU A 147 -6.22 1.05 11.26
CA LEU A 147 -7.27 0.86 12.27
C LEU A 147 -7.98 2.18 12.62
N GLN A 148 -7.24 3.29 12.69
CA GLN A 148 -7.81 4.62 12.92
C GLN A 148 -8.79 5.01 11.80
N ASP A 149 -8.36 4.89 10.54
CA ASP A 149 -9.21 5.13 9.37
C ASP A 149 -10.49 4.28 9.40
N ALA A 150 -10.38 2.99 9.76
CA ALA A 150 -11.52 2.08 9.83
C ALA A 150 -12.50 2.48 10.94
N ALA A 151 -12.01 2.92 12.10
CA ALA A 151 -12.85 3.38 13.21
C ALA A 151 -13.58 4.69 12.90
N GLU A 152 -12.99 5.58 12.10
CA GLU A 152 -13.61 6.83 11.67
C GLU A 152 -14.74 6.63 10.63
N THR A 153 -14.80 5.46 9.98
CA THR A 153 -15.81 5.17 8.94
C THR A 153 -17.09 4.50 9.47
N GLU A 154 -17.13 4.06 10.73
CA GLU A 154 -18.34 3.49 11.34
C GLU A 154 -19.20 4.60 12.01
N PRO A 155 -20.46 4.84 11.57
CA PRO A 155 -21.38 5.67 12.35
C PRO A 155 -21.71 4.98 13.69
N PRO A 156 -21.97 5.73 14.78
CA PRO A 156 -22.35 5.12 16.05
C PRO A 156 -23.65 4.33 15.85
N VAL A 157 -23.60 3.01 16.04
CA VAL A 157 -24.78 2.16 16.09
C VAL A 157 -25.67 2.70 17.22
N PRO A 158 -26.91 3.14 16.95
CA PRO A 158 -27.83 3.49 18.02
C PRO A 158 -28.02 2.25 18.89
N LEU A 159 -27.64 2.37 20.17
CA LEU A 159 -28.02 1.38 21.17
C LEU A 159 -29.55 1.29 21.16
N PRO A 160 -30.16 0.10 21.17
CA PRO A 160 -31.59 0.00 21.41
C PRO A 160 -31.88 0.63 22.76
N ASP A 161 -32.81 1.57 22.81
CA ASP A 161 -33.26 2.18 24.06
C ASP A 161 -33.73 1.06 25.00
N GLU A 162 -32.99 0.84 26.09
CA GLU A 162 -33.46 0.05 27.23
C GLU A 162 -34.47 0.89 28.01
N GLU A 163 -35.64 1.14 27.43
CA GLU A 163 -36.80 1.67 28.15
C GLU A 163 -37.99 0.75 27.93
N GLU A 164 -38.16 -0.18 28.88
CA GLU A 164 -39.44 -0.42 29.56
C GLU A 164 -39.19 -1.35 30.76
N GLN A 165 -38.75 -0.74 31.87
CA GLN A 165 -39.02 -1.29 33.20
C GLN A 165 -40.47 -0.96 33.54
N GLU A 166 -41.38 -1.92 33.41
CA GLU A 166 -42.63 -1.91 34.19
C GLU A 166 -42.54 -2.95 35.30
N ASP A 167 -42.40 -2.43 36.51
CA ASP A 167 -42.61 -3.10 37.79
C ASP A 167 -44.11 -3.28 38.04
N ILE A 168 -44.61 -4.52 38.05
CA ILE A 168 -45.85 -4.88 38.77
C ILE A 168 -45.74 -6.30 39.36
N GLY A 169 -45.46 -6.37 40.67
CA GLY A 169 -46.26 -7.08 41.67
C GLY A 169 -46.48 -8.60 41.60
N GLU A 170 -46.07 -9.29 42.67
CA GLU A 170 -46.42 -10.68 43.00
C GLU A 170 -47.91 -11.02 42.88
N GLY A 171 -48.22 -12.18 42.28
CA GLY A 171 -49.56 -12.78 42.35
C GLY A 171 -49.67 -14.01 41.46
N GLY A 172 -49.32 -15.19 42.00
CA GLY A 172 -49.40 -16.45 41.26
C GLY A 172 -50.84 -16.84 40.86
N LEU A 173 -50.99 -17.44 39.68
CA LEU A 173 -51.74 -18.69 39.48
C LEU A 173 -51.50 -19.22 38.06
N LYS A 174 -51.03 -20.47 37.96
CA LYS A 174 -51.02 -21.25 36.72
C LYS A 174 -52.45 -21.46 36.20
N LYS A 175 -52.64 -21.43 34.88
CA LYS A 175 -53.20 -22.55 34.07
C LYS A 175 -53.34 -22.16 32.59
N ASN A 176 -52.71 -22.97 31.74
CA ASN A 176 -52.96 -23.05 30.30
C ASN A 176 -54.43 -23.38 30.03
N ALA A 177 -55.05 -22.69 29.08
CA ALA A 177 -56.22 -23.17 28.37
C ALA A 177 -56.16 -22.73 26.90
N MET A 178 -56.19 -23.74 26.05
CA MET A 178 -56.20 -23.74 24.60
C MET A 178 -57.56 -23.29 24.07
N THR A 179 -57.61 -22.50 22.99
CA THR A 179 -58.68 -22.61 21.98
C THR A 179 -58.34 -21.87 20.68
N LYS A 180 -58.37 -22.63 19.59
CA LYS A 180 -58.50 -22.17 18.20
C LYS A 180 -59.79 -21.36 18.04
N THR A 181 -59.87 -20.46 17.06
CA THR A 181 -60.82 -20.54 15.92
C THR A 181 -60.46 -19.49 14.85
N VAL A 182 -60.66 -19.91 13.60
CA VAL A 182 -60.35 -19.28 12.32
C VAL A 182 -61.63 -18.70 11.70
N ASN A 183 -61.45 -17.73 10.78
CA ASN A 183 -62.29 -17.34 9.63
C ASN A 183 -63.29 -16.17 9.70
N GLN A 184 -62.92 -15.12 8.95
CA GLN A 184 -63.46 -14.71 7.64
C GLN A 184 -64.87 -14.14 7.51
N LYS A 185 -64.88 -12.97 6.84
CA LYS A 185 -65.97 -12.23 6.15
C LYS A 185 -66.69 -11.18 6.99
N ASP A 186 -66.39 -9.92 6.69
CA ASP A 186 -67.46 -8.99 6.30
C ASP A 186 -67.04 -8.13 5.11
N ILE A 187 -67.86 -8.25 4.07
CA ILE A 187 -67.88 -7.48 2.82
C ILE A 187 -68.91 -6.37 3.06
N LYS A 188 -68.59 -5.11 2.75
CA LYS A 188 -69.30 -4.29 1.74
C LYS A 188 -68.94 -2.80 1.79
N MET A 189 -68.54 -2.34 0.61
CA MET A 189 -68.96 -1.14 -0.14
C MET A 189 -68.94 0.22 0.56
N VAL A 190 -68.22 1.18 -0.06
CA VAL A 190 -68.86 2.32 -0.75
C VAL A 190 -67.96 2.76 -1.93
N HIS A 191 -68.53 2.75 -3.14
CA HIS A 191 -68.14 3.60 -4.27
C HIS A 191 -69.21 4.69 -4.41
N GLY A 192 -68.83 5.89 -4.81
CA GLY A 192 -69.75 6.83 -5.45
C GLY A 192 -69.42 8.31 -5.27
N SER A 193 -68.51 8.85 -6.08
CA SER A 193 -68.82 9.78 -7.17
C SER A 193 -67.54 10.13 -7.94
#